data_AF-A0A1A2E2X3-F1
#
_entry.id   AF-A0A1A2E2X3-F1
#
_cell.length_a   1.000
_cell.length_b   1.000
_cell.length_c   1.000
_cell.angle_alpha   90.00
_cell.angle_beta   90.00
_cell.angle_gamma   90.00
#
_symmetry.space_group_name_H-M   'P 1'
#
loop_
_entity.id
_entity.type
_entity.pdbx_description
1 polymer ?
#
loop_
_entity_poly.entity_id
_entity_poly.type
_entity_poly.pdbx_seq_one_letter_code
_entity_poly.pdbx_strand_id
1 'polypeptide(L)'
;MTRWVRRFDDFLNRLLEEHAREAGESVDTYVARAVAAQMATDLRRAHDPNIADLQTHLAAAGVLDEEAMPDVSTVIADPDRLAALHDTGLLDSPPEVIYDRITRAAAEALDAPFAMVSLVDVDRQFFKSAVGQESTSPEDRQTPLERSVCQYAVANGAPLILEDARADPTFKQHPAVRDGTVVAYLGIPLMDDAGNAVGTLCVYDTKPRLWSTGHLQVLSDLAALATERIFHTGT
;
A
#
# COMPACT_ATOMS: atom_id res chain seq x y z
N MET A 1 39.72 1.00 -12.30
CA MET A 1 38.38 0.86 -11.70
C MET A 1 38.33 1.75 -10.48
N THR A 2 37.29 2.57 -10.38
CA THR A 2 37.04 3.38 -9.18
C THR A 2 36.67 2.43 -8.04
N ARG A 3 37.27 2.61 -6.86
CA ARG A 3 36.93 1.83 -5.66
C ARG A 3 36.08 2.69 -4.74
N TRP A 4 34.82 2.32 -4.61
CA TRP A 4 33.82 3.05 -3.83
C TRP A 4 33.87 2.68 -2.35
N VAL A 5 34.01 1.38 -2.07
CA VAL A 5 34.16 0.86 -0.71
C VAL A 5 35.54 0.22 -0.56
N ARG A 6 36.34 0.71 0.40
CA ARG A 6 37.75 0.34 0.55
C ARG A 6 38.00 -1.17 0.69
N ARG A 7 37.04 -1.94 1.22
CA ARG A 7 37.13 -3.39 1.42
C ARG A 7 36.51 -4.22 0.28
N PHE A 8 35.88 -3.59 -0.71
CA PHE A 8 35.32 -4.32 -1.85
C PHE A 8 36.44 -4.69 -2.82
N ASP A 9 36.46 -5.95 -3.25
CA ASP A 9 37.28 -6.37 -4.38
C ASP A 9 36.67 -5.88 -5.71
N ASP A 10 37.32 -6.21 -6.82
CA ASP A 10 36.91 -5.71 -8.14
C ASP A 10 35.61 -6.37 -8.64
N PHE A 11 35.22 -7.53 -8.08
CA PHE A 11 33.92 -8.14 -8.34
C PHE A 11 32.82 -7.36 -7.61
N LEU A 12 33.00 -7.11 -6.31
CA LEU A 12 32.03 -6.39 -5.49
C LEU A 12 31.83 -4.94 -5.91
N ASN A 13 32.89 -4.23 -6.34
CA ASN A 13 32.75 -2.87 -6.86
C ASN A 13 31.94 -2.83 -8.17
N ARG A 14 32.09 -3.82 -9.05
CA ARG A 14 31.28 -3.91 -10.27
C ARG A 14 29.81 -4.17 -9.96
N LEU A 15 29.54 -5.08 -9.04
CA LEU A 15 28.18 -5.41 -8.62
C LEU A 15 27.49 -4.19 -7.96
N LEU A 16 28.22 -3.44 -7.15
CA LEU A 16 27.76 -2.18 -6.56
C LEU A 16 27.41 -1.13 -7.63
N GLU A 17 28.29 -0.95 -8.63
CA GLU A 17 28.05 -0.03 -9.75
C GLU A 17 26.85 -0.45 -10.61
N GLU A 18 26.62 -1.75 -10.75
CA GLU A 18 25.46 -2.30 -11.45
C GLU A 18 24.16 -2.00 -10.72
N HIS A 19 24.08 -2.35 -9.43
CA HIS A 19 22.88 -2.11 -8.64
C HIS A 19 22.56 -0.62 -8.45
N ALA A 20 23.56 0.25 -8.26
CA ALA A 20 23.34 1.68 -8.20
C ALA A 20 22.71 2.21 -9.50
N ARG A 21 23.20 1.73 -10.65
CA ARG A 21 22.68 2.10 -11.97
C ARG A 21 21.26 1.58 -12.21
N GLU A 22 20.96 0.34 -11.82
CA GLU A 22 19.61 -0.24 -11.89
C GLU A 22 18.62 0.54 -11.02
N ALA A 23 19.06 1.00 -9.85
CA ALA A 23 18.29 1.87 -8.96
C ALA A 23 18.19 3.33 -9.47
N GLY A 24 18.86 3.68 -10.56
CA GLY A 24 18.84 5.03 -11.13
C GLY A 24 19.58 6.08 -10.30
N GLU A 25 20.45 5.67 -9.38
CA GLU A 25 21.14 6.53 -8.43
C GLU A 25 22.68 6.47 -8.57
N SER A 26 23.38 7.39 -7.91
CA SER A 26 24.85 7.35 -7.84
C SER A 26 25.30 6.25 -6.87
N VAL A 27 26.51 5.71 -7.06
CA VAL A 27 27.06 4.72 -6.12
C VAL A 27 27.18 5.28 -4.71
N ASP A 28 27.51 6.57 -4.57
CA ASP A 28 27.59 7.23 -3.26
C ASP A 28 26.21 7.28 -2.58
N THR A 29 25.16 7.61 -3.32
CA THR A 29 23.77 7.61 -2.83
C THR A 29 23.33 6.20 -2.41
N TYR A 30 23.58 5.22 -3.26
CA TYR A 30 23.26 3.81 -3.00
C TYR A 30 23.92 3.32 -1.71
N VAL A 31 25.22 3.60 -1.54
CA VAL A 31 25.98 3.22 -0.34
C VAL A 31 25.48 3.97 0.89
N ALA A 32 25.25 5.28 0.80
CA ALA A 32 24.78 6.09 1.91
C ALA A 32 23.42 5.59 2.43
N ARG A 33 22.50 5.25 1.53
CA ARG A 33 21.17 4.71 1.86
C ARG A 33 21.26 3.33 2.50
N ALA A 34 22.11 2.45 1.98
CA ALA A 34 22.34 1.12 2.57
C ALA A 34 22.91 1.20 4.00
N VAL A 35 23.87 2.11 4.22
CA VAL A 35 24.44 2.36 5.55
C VAL A 35 23.39 2.96 6.49
N ALA A 36 22.58 3.92 6.01
CA ALA A 36 21.49 4.52 6.78
C ALA A 36 20.44 3.50 7.21
N ALA A 37 20.04 2.58 6.32
CA ALA A 37 19.11 1.49 6.63
C ALA A 37 19.68 0.55 7.70
N GLN A 38 20.98 0.25 7.63
CA GLN A 38 21.66 -0.56 8.65
C GLN A 38 21.69 0.17 10.01
N MET A 39 22.03 1.46 10.03
CA MET A 39 22.01 2.28 11.25
C MET A 39 20.62 2.32 11.89
N ALA A 40 19.56 2.52 11.09
CA ALA A 40 18.18 2.52 11.59
C ALA A 40 17.81 1.16 12.19
N THR A 41 18.19 0.06 11.54
CA THR A 41 17.98 -1.31 12.05
C THR A 41 18.66 -1.52 13.39
N ASP A 42 19.89 -1.05 13.55
CA ASP A 42 20.66 -1.20 14.78
C ASP A 42 20.07 -0.37 15.93
N LEU A 43 19.62 0.87 15.66
CA LEU A 43 18.94 1.70 16.66
C LEU A 43 17.60 1.11 17.10
N ARG A 44 16.79 0.56 16.18
CA ARG A 44 15.53 -0.14 16.53
C ARG A 44 15.78 -1.32 17.46
N ARG A 45 16.77 -2.16 17.13
CA ARG A 45 17.13 -3.32 17.97
C ARG A 45 17.56 -2.90 19.38
N ALA A 46 18.24 -1.77 19.48
CA ALA A 46 18.68 -1.21 20.75
C ALA A 46 17.56 -0.47 21.51
N HIS A 47 16.36 -0.30 20.93
CA HIS A 47 15.30 0.59 21.43
C HIS A 47 15.82 2.01 21.72
N ASP A 48 16.75 2.48 20.87
CA ASP A 48 17.43 3.74 21.07
C ASP A 48 16.48 4.91 20.70
N PRO A 49 16.27 5.89 21.59
CA PRO A 49 15.36 7.02 21.34
C PRO A 49 15.82 7.92 20.18
N ASN A 50 17.10 7.84 19.78
CA ASN A 50 17.66 8.67 18.71
C ASN A 50 17.21 8.24 17.30
N ILE A 51 16.32 7.24 17.17
CA ILE A 51 15.81 6.83 15.86
C ILE A 51 15.06 7.97 15.12
N ALA A 52 14.31 8.78 15.87
CA ALA A 52 13.61 9.95 15.31
C ALA A 52 14.60 11.04 14.85
N ASP A 53 15.68 11.24 15.61
CA ASP A 53 16.75 12.16 15.26
C ASP A 53 17.52 11.68 14.03
N LEU A 54 17.81 10.36 13.94
CA LEU A 54 18.46 9.77 12.79
C LEU A 54 17.66 10.02 11.50
N GLN A 55 16.34 9.81 11.51
CA GLN A 55 15.49 10.08 10.35
C GLN A 55 15.55 11.55 9.93
N THR A 56 15.45 12.46 10.90
CA THR A 56 15.55 13.91 10.69
C THR A 56 16.87 14.31 10.04
N HIS A 57 17.98 13.76 10.55
CA HIS A 57 19.31 14.04 10.03
C HIS A 57 19.57 13.42 8.66
N LEU A 58 19.07 12.21 8.40
CA LEU A 58 19.21 11.54 7.11
C LEU A 58 18.42 12.24 6.00
N ALA A 59 17.23 12.75 6.31
CA ALA A 59 16.44 13.57 5.39
C ALA A 59 17.16 14.91 5.11
N ALA A 60 17.64 15.60 6.14
CA ALA A 60 18.40 16.85 5.99
C ALA A 60 19.72 16.67 5.20
N ALA A 61 20.32 15.49 5.25
CA ALA A 61 21.53 15.15 4.51
C ALA A 61 21.25 14.65 3.07
N GLY A 62 19.98 14.51 2.67
CA GLY A 62 19.60 13.96 1.36
C GLY A 62 19.99 12.49 1.18
N VAL A 63 20.11 11.74 2.28
CA VAL A 63 20.48 10.31 2.29
C VAL A 63 19.24 9.43 2.26
N LEU A 64 18.21 9.84 3.00
CA LEU A 64 16.85 9.38 2.74
C LEU A 64 16.26 10.37 1.77
N ASP A 65 15.91 9.89 0.59
CA ASP A 65 14.98 10.64 -0.25
C ASP A 65 13.71 10.86 0.56
N GLU A 66 13.20 12.09 0.59
CA GLU A 66 11.81 12.42 0.93
C GLU A 66 10.79 11.68 0.00
N GLU A 67 11.29 10.82 -0.89
CA GLU A 67 10.59 10.14 -1.99
C GLU A 67 10.38 8.64 -1.78
N ALA A 68 10.84 8.05 -0.66
CA ALA A 68 10.49 6.67 -0.33
C ALA A 68 9.04 6.60 0.19
N MET A 69 8.26 5.64 -0.32
CA MET A 69 6.89 5.43 0.17
C MET A 69 6.91 5.20 1.70
N PRO A 70 5.92 5.72 2.45
CA PRO A 70 5.83 5.49 3.89
C PRO A 70 5.86 3.99 4.20
N ASP A 71 6.77 3.59 5.08
CA ASP A 71 6.84 2.20 5.52
C ASP A 71 5.68 1.89 6.46
N VAL A 72 4.68 1.17 5.96
CA VAL A 72 3.52 0.71 6.72
C VAL A 72 3.61 -0.76 7.13
N SER A 73 4.75 -1.42 6.84
CA SER A 73 4.91 -2.88 7.01
C SER A 73 4.65 -3.34 8.45
N THR A 74 5.03 -2.53 9.45
CA THR A 74 4.81 -2.86 10.86
C THR A 74 3.32 -2.96 11.21
N VAL A 75 2.49 -2.05 10.68
CA VAL A 75 1.03 -2.06 10.92
C VAL A 75 0.37 -3.16 10.08
N ILE A 76 0.81 -3.36 8.85
CA ILE A 76 0.27 -4.43 7.99
C ILE A 76 0.59 -5.82 8.57
N ALA A 77 1.78 -6.01 9.14
CA ALA A 77 2.20 -7.25 9.77
C ALA A 77 1.74 -7.40 11.23
N ASP A 78 0.89 -6.50 11.73
CA ASP A 78 0.37 -6.58 13.09
C ASP A 78 -0.37 -7.93 13.30
N PRO A 79 0.02 -8.72 14.32
CA PRO A 79 -0.56 -10.04 14.54
C PRO A 79 -2.06 -10.04 14.81
N ASP A 80 -2.58 -9.05 15.54
CA ASP A 80 -3.99 -8.97 15.89
C ASP A 80 -4.81 -8.62 14.65
N ARG A 81 -4.31 -7.70 13.81
CA ARG A 81 -4.91 -7.37 12.51
C ARG A 81 -4.93 -8.57 11.57
N LEU A 82 -3.82 -9.31 11.46
CA LEU A 82 -3.74 -10.50 10.63
C LEU A 82 -4.64 -11.63 11.14
N ALA A 83 -4.77 -11.80 12.45
CA ALA A 83 -5.73 -12.73 13.03
C ALA A 83 -7.16 -12.34 12.64
N ALA A 84 -7.54 -11.07 12.83
CA ALA A 84 -8.85 -10.55 12.45
C ALA A 84 -9.16 -10.76 10.95
N LEU A 85 -8.17 -10.54 10.07
CA LEU A 85 -8.29 -10.81 8.64
C LEU A 85 -8.52 -12.30 8.35
N HIS A 86 -7.71 -13.19 8.92
CA HIS A 86 -7.82 -14.63 8.70
C HIS A 86 -9.14 -15.20 9.23
N ASP A 87 -9.61 -14.70 10.38
CA ASP A 87 -10.86 -15.13 11.02
C ASP A 87 -12.10 -14.80 10.17
N THR A 88 -12.00 -13.86 9.23
CA THR A 88 -13.08 -13.61 8.24
C THR A 88 -13.34 -14.82 7.34
N GLY A 89 -12.34 -15.69 7.11
CA GLY A 89 -12.41 -16.79 6.15
C GLY A 89 -12.54 -16.35 4.69
N LEU A 90 -12.31 -15.07 4.38
CA LEU A 90 -12.53 -14.52 3.03
C LEU A 90 -11.30 -14.56 2.12
N LEU A 91 -10.09 -14.65 2.68
CA LEU A 91 -8.88 -14.83 1.88
C LEU A 91 -8.96 -16.13 1.07
N ASP A 92 -8.58 -16.05 -0.20
CA ASP A 92 -8.56 -17.15 -1.18
C ASP A 92 -9.91 -17.87 -1.39
N SER A 93 -10.99 -17.32 -0.83
CA SER A 93 -12.33 -17.87 -0.96
C SER A 93 -12.93 -17.55 -2.35
N PRO A 94 -13.89 -18.37 -2.83
CA PRO A 94 -14.58 -18.09 -4.08
C PRO A 94 -15.29 -16.73 -4.09
N PRO A 95 -15.57 -16.16 -5.27
CA PRO A 95 -16.39 -14.95 -5.38
C PRO A 95 -17.77 -15.18 -4.73
N GLU A 96 -18.32 -14.14 -4.11
CA GLU A 96 -19.68 -14.17 -3.57
C GLU A 96 -20.48 -12.98 -4.08
N VAL A 97 -21.70 -13.26 -4.56
CA VAL A 97 -22.60 -12.30 -5.20
C VAL A 97 -22.85 -11.04 -4.36
N ILE A 98 -22.81 -11.16 -3.03
CA ILE A 98 -23.03 -10.01 -2.14
C ILE A 98 -21.93 -8.95 -2.30
N TYR A 99 -20.66 -9.36 -2.33
CA TYR A 99 -19.54 -8.43 -2.53
C TYR A 99 -19.49 -7.91 -3.96
N ASP A 100 -19.91 -8.71 -4.94
CA ASP A 100 -20.03 -8.26 -6.35
C ASP A 100 -21.08 -7.16 -6.51
N ARG A 101 -22.19 -7.24 -5.77
CA ARG A 101 -23.22 -6.20 -5.77
C ARG A 101 -22.70 -4.90 -5.14
N ILE A 102 -22.00 -4.98 -4.00
CA ILE A 102 -21.41 -3.82 -3.34
C ILE A 102 -20.37 -3.15 -4.24
N THR A 103 -19.45 -3.94 -4.80
CA THR A 103 -18.37 -3.44 -5.65
C THR A 103 -18.91 -2.76 -6.91
N ARG A 104 -19.90 -3.38 -7.56
CA ARG A 104 -20.57 -2.77 -8.72
C ARG A 104 -21.33 -1.50 -8.36
N ALA A 105 -22.06 -1.49 -7.25
CA ALA A 105 -22.76 -0.29 -6.80
C ALA A 105 -21.79 0.86 -6.51
N ALA A 106 -20.61 0.57 -5.94
CA ALA A 106 -19.58 1.58 -5.70
C ALA A 106 -19.04 2.17 -7.02
N ALA A 107 -18.71 1.32 -7.99
CA ALA A 107 -18.25 1.76 -9.32
C ALA A 107 -19.30 2.63 -10.03
N GLU A 108 -20.55 2.17 -10.08
CA GLU A 108 -21.65 2.86 -10.76
C GLU A 108 -22.00 4.19 -10.07
N ALA A 109 -22.09 4.22 -8.74
CA ALA A 109 -22.51 5.41 -8.01
C ALA A 109 -21.47 6.54 -8.06
N LEU A 110 -20.18 6.20 -8.17
CA LEU A 110 -19.08 7.16 -8.25
C LEU A 110 -18.59 7.37 -9.70
N ASP A 111 -19.29 6.78 -10.68
CA ASP A 111 -18.96 6.78 -12.11
C ASP A 111 -17.49 6.39 -12.37
N ALA A 112 -16.94 5.46 -11.58
CA ALA A 112 -15.53 5.06 -11.64
C ALA A 112 -15.37 3.75 -12.42
N PRO A 113 -14.34 3.63 -13.30
CA PRO A 113 -14.15 2.43 -14.11
C PRO A 113 -13.70 1.21 -13.29
N PHE A 114 -13.10 1.44 -12.11
CA PHE A 114 -12.61 0.37 -11.25
C PHE A 114 -13.10 0.54 -9.81
N ALA A 115 -13.47 -0.58 -9.20
CA ALA A 115 -13.81 -0.69 -7.79
C ALA A 115 -13.40 -2.05 -7.25
N MET A 116 -13.09 -2.14 -5.96
CA MET A 116 -12.71 -3.40 -5.31
C MET A 116 -13.19 -3.45 -3.86
N VAL A 117 -13.67 -4.62 -3.45
CA VAL A 117 -13.57 -5.08 -2.06
C VAL A 117 -12.24 -5.82 -1.95
N SER A 118 -11.26 -5.18 -1.33
CA SER A 118 -9.91 -5.70 -1.19
C SER A 118 -9.62 -6.11 0.25
N LEU A 119 -8.83 -7.15 0.43
CA LEU A 119 -8.29 -7.63 1.70
C LEU A 119 -6.77 -7.53 1.63
N VAL A 120 -6.13 -7.04 2.69
CA VAL A 120 -4.69 -6.76 2.71
C VAL A 120 -4.00 -7.73 3.66
N ASP A 121 -3.30 -8.71 3.12
CA ASP A 121 -2.50 -9.70 3.84
C ASP A 121 -1.03 -9.20 3.98
N VAL A 122 -0.17 -10.00 4.60
CA VAL A 122 1.22 -9.63 4.92
C VAL A 122 2.09 -9.37 3.69
N ASP A 123 1.82 -10.02 2.56
CA ASP A 123 2.64 -9.96 1.34
C ASP A 123 1.84 -9.68 0.06
N ARG A 124 0.50 -9.61 0.17
CA ARG A 124 -0.39 -9.40 -0.98
C ARG A 124 -1.66 -8.64 -0.63
N GLN A 125 -2.24 -8.01 -1.64
CA GLN A 125 -3.64 -7.59 -1.62
C GLN A 125 -4.46 -8.62 -2.40
N PHE A 126 -5.48 -9.19 -1.76
CA PHE A 126 -6.44 -10.10 -2.37
C PHE A 126 -7.74 -9.37 -2.72
N PHE A 127 -8.35 -9.71 -3.86
CA PHE A 127 -9.58 -9.09 -4.34
C PHE A 127 -10.76 -10.02 -4.07
N LYS A 128 -11.53 -9.73 -3.00
CA LYS A 128 -12.76 -10.47 -2.73
C LYS A 128 -13.79 -10.25 -3.83
N SER A 129 -13.83 -9.03 -4.37
CA SER A 129 -14.56 -8.67 -5.58
C SER A 129 -13.90 -7.48 -6.27
N ALA A 130 -14.00 -7.41 -7.60
CA ALA A 130 -13.42 -6.35 -8.40
C ALA A 130 -14.32 -6.03 -9.61
N VAL A 131 -14.35 -4.75 -9.99
CA VAL A 131 -14.95 -4.23 -11.23
C VAL A 131 -13.85 -3.57 -12.05
N GLY A 132 -13.91 -3.73 -13.37
CA GLY A 132 -12.90 -3.21 -14.31
C GLY A 132 -11.62 -4.05 -14.39
N GLN A 133 -11.46 -5.04 -13.52
CA GLN A 133 -10.38 -6.04 -13.58
C GLN A 133 -10.99 -7.43 -13.75
N GLU A 134 -11.23 -7.83 -15.01
CA GLU A 134 -11.72 -9.17 -15.30
C GLU A 134 -10.66 -10.21 -14.91
N SER A 135 -10.97 -11.04 -13.92
CA SER A 135 -10.14 -12.18 -13.54
C SER A 135 -10.47 -13.34 -14.49
N THR A 136 -9.45 -13.85 -15.17
CA THR A 136 -9.58 -15.04 -16.03
C THR A 136 -9.27 -16.33 -15.29
N SER A 137 -8.70 -16.21 -14.09
CA SER A 137 -8.25 -17.29 -13.23
C SER A 137 -8.21 -16.86 -11.75
N PRO A 138 -8.26 -17.79 -10.78
CA PRO A 138 -8.12 -17.45 -9.36
C PRO A 138 -6.84 -16.67 -9.02
N GLU A 139 -5.74 -16.96 -9.71
CA GLU A 139 -4.45 -16.28 -9.53
C GLU A 139 -4.46 -14.80 -9.92
N ASP A 140 -5.41 -14.36 -10.75
CA ASP A 140 -5.59 -12.95 -11.14
C ASP A 140 -6.25 -12.10 -10.04
N ARG A 141 -6.77 -12.72 -8.97
CA ARG A 141 -7.50 -12.03 -7.89
C ARG A 141 -6.60 -11.47 -6.80
N GLN A 142 -5.38 -11.10 -7.14
CA GLN A 142 -4.42 -10.56 -6.19
C GLN A 142 -3.34 -9.73 -6.87
N THR A 143 -2.65 -8.93 -6.06
CA THR A 143 -1.43 -8.23 -6.47
C THR A 143 -0.42 -8.22 -5.31
N PRO A 144 0.89 -8.19 -5.58
CA PRO A 144 1.91 -8.02 -4.54
C PRO A 144 1.63 -6.79 -3.67
N LEU A 145 1.92 -6.87 -2.36
CA LEU A 145 1.61 -5.79 -1.41
C LEU A 145 2.26 -4.46 -1.81
N GLU A 146 3.48 -4.48 -2.36
CA GLU A 146 4.17 -3.27 -2.86
C GLU A 146 3.40 -2.49 -3.95
N ARG A 147 2.44 -3.14 -4.61
CA ARG A 147 1.54 -2.51 -5.60
C ARG A 147 0.19 -2.07 -5.02
N SER A 148 -0.07 -2.36 -3.74
CA SER A 148 -1.31 -2.02 -3.07
C SER A 148 -1.32 -0.57 -2.60
N VAL A 149 -2.20 0.27 -3.17
CA VAL A 149 -2.52 1.57 -2.55
C VAL A 149 -3.40 1.37 -1.31
N CYS A 150 -4.17 0.28 -1.25
CA CYS A 150 -5.10 -0.02 -0.15
C CYS A 150 -4.38 -0.21 1.20
N GLN A 151 -3.14 -0.71 1.20
CA GLN A 151 -2.36 -0.89 2.41
C GLN A 151 -2.21 0.41 3.22
N TYR A 152 -2.18 1.58 2.57
CA TYR A 152 -2.03 2.86 3.26
C TYR A 152 -3.32 3.30 3.95
N ALA A 153 -4.49 3.03 3.35
CA ALA A 153 -5.79 3.26 4.01
C ALA A 153 -5.99 2.30 5.18
N VAL A 154 -5.58 1.03 5.02
CA VAL A 154 -5.58 0.02 6.08
C VAL A 154 -4.68 0.44 7.23
N ALA A 155 -3.42 0.79 6.95
CA ALA A 155 -2.45 1.15 7.97
C ALA A 155 -2.82 2.43 8.74
N ASN A 156 -3.46 3.38 8.07
CA ASN A 156 -3.92 4.62 8.72
C ASN A 156 -5.24 4.45 9.47
N GLY A 157 -6.01 3.38 9.20
CA GLY A 157 -7.35 3.20 9.76
C GLY A 157 -8.34 4.32 9.37
N ALA A 158 -8.08 5.02 8.26
CA ALA A 158 -8.86 6.18 7.83
C ALA A 158 -9.03 6.21 6.29
N PRO A 159 -10.07 6.91 5.78
CA PRO A 159 -10.23 7.10 4.34
C PRO A 159 -9.00 7.71 3.69
N LEU A 160 -8.58 7.15 2.54
CA LEU A 160 -7.54 7.69 1.69
C LEU A 160 -8.15 8.26 0.41
N ILE A 161 -7.84 9.53 0.13
CA ILE A 161 -8.40 10.30 -0.98
C ILE A 161 -7.24 10.86 -1.80
N LEU A 162 -7.14 10.47 -3.07
CA LEU A 162 -6.17 10.97 -4.04
C LEU A 162 -6.92 11.43 -5.29
N GLU A 163 -6.89 12.73 -5.57
CA GLU A 163 -7.53 13.30 -6.76
C GLU A 163 -6.65 13.14 -8.01
N ASP A 164 -5.34 13.36 -7.86
CA ASP A 164 -4.29 13.01 -8.81
C ASP A 164 -3.03 12.59 -8.04
N ALA A 165 -2.86 11.28 -7.86
CA ALA A 165 -1.77 10.67 -7.12
C ALA A 165 -0.37 11.00 -7.71
N ARG A 166 -0.30 11.40 -8.98
CA ARG A 166 0.97 11.81 -9.62
C ARG A 166 1.43 13.19 -9.14
N ALA A 167 0.50 14.01 -8.66
CA ALA A 167 0.77 15.30 -8.05
C ALA A 167 0.90 15.22 -6.52
N ASP A 168 0.55 14.08 -5.92
CA ASP A 168 0.67 13.87 -4.48
C ASP A 168 2.15 13.63 -4.10
N PRO A 169 2.71 14.42 -3.15
CA PRO A 169 4.12 14.32 -2.79
C PRO A 169 4.49 12.95 -2.19
N THR A 170 3.53 12.26 -1.56
CA THR A 170 3.71 10.95 -0.93
C THR A 170 3.54 9.82 -1.94
N PHE A 171 2.50 9.90 -2.79
CA PHE A 171 2.10 8.78 -3.66
C PHE A 171 2.68 8.83 -5.08
N LYS A 172 3.30 9.95 -5.51
CA LYS A 172 3.87 10.08 -6.87
C LYS A 172 4.88 8.98 -7.23
N GLN A 173 5.57 8.41 -6.24
CA GLN A 173 6.56 7.34 -6.43
C GLN A 173 6.00 5.92 -6.28
N HIS A 174 4.73 5.78 -5.89
CA HIS A 174 4.12 4.46 -5.71
C HIS A 174 4.12 3.69 -7.04
N PRO A 175 4.47 2.39 -7.07
CA PRO A 175 4.59 1.64 -8.33
C PRO A 175 3.35 1.72 -9.23
N ALA A 176 2.16 1.54 -8.65
CA ALA A 176 0.88 1.62 -9.37
C ALA A 176 0.53 3.05 -9.86
N VAL A 177 1.14 4.09 -9.29
CA VAL A 177 0.98 5.48 -9.74
C VAL A 177 1.95 5.76 -10.88
N ARG A 178 3.21 5.31 -10.76
CA ARG A 178 4.26 5.48 -11.76
C ARG A 178 3.93 4.81 -13.10
N ASP A 179 3.30 3.63 -13.06
CA ASP A 179 2.87 2.94 -14.29
C ASP A 179 1.49 3.40 -14.80
N GLY A 180 0.84 4.34 -14.12
CA GLY A 180 -0.44 4.92 -14.51
C GLY A 180 -1.67 4.06 -14.21
N THR A 181 -1.52 2.95 -13.48
CA THR A 181 -2.64 2.09 -13.07
C THR A 181 -3.61 2.83 -12.15
N VAL A 182 -3.08 3.66 -11.24
CA VAL A 182 -3.84 4.44 -10.26
C VAL A 182 -3.45 5.91 -10.35
N VAL A 183 -4.36 6.74 -10.86
CA VAL A 183 -4.21 8.20 -10.90
C VAL A 183 -5.15 8.87 -9.92
N ALA A 184 -6.42 8.46 -9.84
CA ALA A 184 -7.32 8.88 -8.78
C ALA A 184 -7.70 7.67 -7.93
N TYR A 185 -7.83 7.86 -6.62
CA TYR A 185 -8.17 6.81 -5.67
C TYR A 185 -9.06 7.35 -4.55
N LEU A 186 -10.06 6.58 -4.16
CA LEU A 186 -10.83 6.80 -2.95
C LEU A 186 -11.06 5.44 -2.28
N GLY A 187 -10.56 5.27 -1.05
CA GLY A 187 -10.67 4.01 -0.32
C GLY A 187 -11.11 4.20 1.12
N ILE A 188 -12.08 3.41 1.55
CA ILE A 188 -12.58 3.36 2.94
C ILE A 188 -12.09 2.06 3.58
N PRO A 189 -11.40 2.11 4.73
CA PRO A 189 -10.98 0.90 5.44
C PRO A 189 -12.17 0.09 5.95
N LEU A 190 -12.07 -1.23 5.89
CA LEU A 190 -13.04 -2.18 6.44
C LEU A 190 -12.49 -2.67 7.78
N MET A 191 -13.12 -2.26 8.88
CA MET A 191 -12.61 -2.43 10.24
C MET A 191 -13.53 -3.32 11.07
N ASP A 192 -12.94 -4.16 11.93
CA ASP A 192 -13.70 -4.87 12.95
C ASP A 192 -14.04 -3.96 14.15
N ASP A 193 -14.80 -4.51 15.12
CA ASP A 193 -15.18 -3.79 16.34
C ASP A 193 -14.00 -3.48 17.28
N ALA A 194 -12.85 -4.13 17.08
CA ALA A 194 -11.61 -3.88 17.82
C ALA A 194 -10.72 -2.80 17.16
N GLY A 195 -11.10 -2.30 15.99
CA GLY A 195 -10.36 -1.29 15.23
C GLY A 195 -9.32 -1.86 14.26
N ASN A 196 -9.32 -3.17 14.02
CA ASN A 196 -8.42 -3.80 13.06
C ASN A 196 -8.95 -3.60 11.63
N ALA A 197 -8.23 -2.83 10.82
CA ALA A 197 -8.51 -2.71 9.39
C ALA A 197 -7.99 -3.96 8.64
N VAL A 198 -8.89 -4.72 8.01
CA VAL A 198 -8.53 -5.95 7.28
C VAL A 198 -8.40 -5.72 5.78
N GLY A 199 -8.92 -4.60 5.28
CA GLY A 199 -9.02 -4.32 3.85
C GLY A 199 -9.67 -2.98 3.55
N THR A 200 -10.12 -2.79 2.31
CA THR A 200 -10.84 -1.59 1.88
C THR A 200 -12.00 -1.90 0.94
N LEU A 201 -13.03 -1.06 0.97
CA LEU A 201 -13.84 -0.79 -0.22
C LEU A 201 -13.24 0.43 -0.91
N CYS A 202 -12.79 0.29 -2.14
CA CYS A 202 -12.16 1.38 -2.87
C CYS A 202 -12.64 1.49 -4.32
N VAL A 203 -12.51 2.70 -4.86
CA VAL A 203 -12.66 3.02 -6.28
C VAL A 203 -11.41 3.72 -6.77
N TYR A 204 -11.06 3.55 -8.04
CA TYR A 204 -9.93 4.23 -8.64
C TYR A 204 -10.11 4.46 -10.14
N ASP A 205 -9.27 5.32 -10.70
CA ASP A 205 -9.25 5.65 -12.12
C ASP A 205 -7.81 5.92 -12.60
N THR A 206 -7.59 5.75 -13.90
CA THR A 206 -6.38 6.13 -14.64
C THR A 206 -6.37 7.62 -15.06
N LYS A 207 -7.41 8.37 -14.67
CA LYS A 207 -7.53 9.82 -14.88
C LYS A 207 -7.79 10.54 -13.55
N PRO A 208 -7.43 11.83 -13.44
CA PRO A 208 -7.75 12.62 -12.25
C PRO A 208 -9.25 12.72 -11.99
N ARG A 209 -9.66 12.77 -10.73
CA ARG A 209 -11.05 12.92 -10.30
C ARG A 209 -11.17 13.83 -9.09
N LEU A 210 -12.24 14.61 -9.04
CA LEU A 210 -12.63 15.35 -7.85
C LEU A 210 -13.58 14.50 -7.01
N TRP A 211 -13.17 14.17 -5.78
CA TRP A 211 -13.97 13.38 -4.86
C TRP A 211 -14.80 14.30 -3.96
N SER A 212 -16.08 14.45 -4.28
CA SER A 212 -16.98 15.26 -3.45
C SER A 212 -17.26 14.60 -2.09
N THR A 213 -17.75 15.39 -1.13
CA THR A 213 -18.26 14.86 0.14
C THR A 213 -19.38 13.83 -0.06
N GLY A 214 -20.17 13.96 -1.14
CA GLY A 214 -21.18 12.98 -1.52
C GLY A 214 -20.58 11.65 -1.97
N HIS A 215 -19.48 11.67 -2.74
CA HIS A 215 -18.77 10.44 -3.10
C HIS A 215 -18.20 9.74 -1.87
N LEU A 216 -17.60 10.50 -0.95
CA LEU A 216 -17.09 9.97 0.31
C LEU A 216 -18.21 9.34 1.15
N GLN A 217 -19.35 10.01 1.28
CA GLN A 217 -20.49 9.48 2.04
C GLN A 217 -21.03 8.18 1.42
N VAL A 218 -21.29 8.17 0.11
CA VAL A 218 -21.81 6.98 -0.58
C VAL A 218 -20.87 5.79 -0.44
N LEU A 219 -19.57 6.00 -0.64
CA LEU A 219 -18.60 4.92 -0.50
C LEU A 219 -18.48 4.45 0.97
N SER A 220 -18.58 5.37 1.93
CA SER A 220 -18.57 5.02 3.36
C SER A 220 -19.79 4.18 3.75
N ASP A 221 -20.98 4.51 3.24
CA ASP A 221 -22.20 3.74 3.49
C ASP A 221 -22.09 2.32 2.90
N LEU A 222 -21.57 2.19 1.67
CA LEU A 222 -21.33 0.89 1.04
C LEU A 222 -20.23 0.10 1.77
N ALA A 223 -19.20 0.77 2.28
CA ALA A 223 -18.16 0.14 3.07
C ALA A 223 -18.72 -0.38 4.40
N ALA A 224 -19.63 0.35 5.04
CA ALA A 224 -20.33 -0.11 6.24
C ALA A 224 -21.12 -1.40 5.97
N LEU A 225 -21.86 -1.48 4.86
CA LEU A 225 -22.56 -2.72 4.47
C LEU A 225 -21.59 -3.89 4.23
N ALA A 226 -20.42 -3.63 3.65
CA ALA A 226 -19.39 -4.65 3.49
C ALA A 226 -18.86 -5.10 4.85
N THR A 227 -18.53 -4.17 5.74
CA THR A 227 -18.07 -4.43 7.11
C THR A 227 -19.07 -5.27 7.90
N GLU A 228 -20.35 -4.89 7.92
CA GLU A 228 -21.42 -5.66 8.57
C GLU A 228 -21.50 -7.09 8.01
N ARG A 229 -21.38 -7.24 6.69
CA ARG A 229 -21.39 -8.55 6.05
C ARG A 229 -20.16 -9.39 6.41
N ILE A 230 -19.00 -8.78 6.57
CA ILE A 230 -17.74 -9.45 6.90
C ILE A 230 -17.76 -9.92 8.36
N PHE A 231 -18.14 -9.05 9.30
CA PHE A 231 -17.94 -9.29 10.74
C PHE A 231 -19.21 -9.67 11.50
N HIS A 232 -20.40 -9.32 11.01
CA HIS A 232 -21.67 -9.45 11.75
C HIS A 232 -22.66 -10.37 11.05
N THR A 233 -22.20 -11.55 10.64
CA THR A 233 -23.10 -12.56 10.05
C THR A 233 -23.94 -13.24 11.14
N GLY A 234 -25.00 -12.56 11.62
CA GLY A 234 -25.92 -13.15 12.59
C GLY A 234 -26.92 -12.21 13.27
N THR A 235 -28.05 -11.97 12.61
CA THR A 235 -29.40 -12.03 13.22
C THR A 235 -30.40 -12.60 12.24
#